data_AF-A0A0D7W9Q9-F1
#
_entry.id   AF-A0A0D7W9Q9-F1
#
_cell.length_a   1.000
_cell.length_b   1.000
_cell.length_c   1.000
_cell.angle_alpha   90.00
_cell.angle_beta   90.00
_cell.angle_gamma   90.00
#
_symmetry.space_group_name_H-M   'P 1'
#
loop_
_entity.id
_entity.type
_entity.pdbx_description
1 polymer ?
#
loop_
_entity_poly.entity_id
_entity_poly.type
_entity_poly.pdbx_seq_one_letter_code
_entity_poly.pdbx_strand_id
1 'polypeptide(L)'
;MRKLIFGTIALSLVLTNCKNEQDPFKIEKQNVGLLTDSTKVKDLKTIFANDSISKFESGEDFSGDINTIEIFEKGGKKLLVLTPERILDSTSVIQGVQIVDSRFKTDKNISTLSTFKDIASAYKISKISNLINSVLITVNELNASFAIDKKELPANLRFDMKLQIEETHIPDNAKVKYFFIIW
;
A
#
# COMPACT_ATOMS: atom_id res chain seq x y z
N MET A 1 33.23 6.37 -67.05
CA MET A 1 32.00 7.18 -66.81
C MET A 1 30.83 6.20 -66.96
N ARG A 2 29.90 5.95 -66.03
CA ARG A 2 29.16 6.87 -65.17
C ARG A 2 28.33 6.04 -64.15
N LYS A 3 28.70 6.17 -62.87
CA LYS A 3 27.90 6.14 -61.62
C LYS A 3 26.86 5.03 -61.35
N LEU A 4 27.26 4.12 -60.46
CA LEU A 4 26.42 3.38 -59.50
C LEU A 4 25.63 4.34 -58.62
N ILE A 5 24.31 4.14 -58.47
CA ILE A 5 23.55 4.61 -57.30
C ILE A 5 22.57 3.50 -56.91
N PHE A 6 22.98 2.71 -55.93
CA PHE A 6 22.13 1.84 -55.12
C PHE A 6 21.21 2.72 -54.26
N GLY A 7 19.89 2.64 -54.49
CA GLY A 7 18.87 3.27 -53.66
C GLY A 7 18.28 2.26 -52.68
N THR A 8 19.04 1.83 -51.68
CA THR A 8 18.53 1.09 -50.52
C THR A 8 17.77 2.06 -49.61
N ILE A 9 16.43 2.03 -49.69
CA ILE A 9 15.54 2.62 -48.69
C ILE A 9 15.63 1.74 -47.45
N ALA A 10 16.47 2.14 -46.49
CA ALA A 10 16.43 1.62 -45.13
C ALA A 10 15.27 2.31 -44.39
N LEU A 11 14.12 1.66 -44.34
CA LEU A 11 13.02 2.07 -43.47
C LEU A 11 13.38 1.66 -42.04
N SER A 12 14.02 2.58 -41.31
CA SER A 12 14.25 2.43 -39.87
C SER A 12 12.92 2.49 -39.14
N LEU A 13 12.32 1.32 -38.91
CA LEU A 13 11.16 1.14 -38.05
C LEU A 13 11.64 1.36 -36.60
N VAL A 14 11.50 2.59 -36.10
CA VAL A 14 11.70 2.87 -34.68
C VAL A 14 10.51 2.26 -33.95
N LEU A 15 10.66 1.02 -33.47
CA LEU A 15 9.76 0.41 -32.51
C LEU A 15 9.95 1.14 -31.18
N THR A 16 9.22 2.23 -30.97
CA THR A 16 9.09 2.83 -29.63
C THR A 16 8.27 1.87 -28.77
N ASN A 17 8.94 0.97 -28.07
CA ASN A 17 8.31 0.17 -27.03
C ASN A 17 8.05 1.10 -25.84
N CYS A 18 6.95 1.84 -25.87
CA CYS A 18 6.40 2.54 -24.71
C CYS A 18 6.01 1.47 -23.69
N LYS A 19 6.99 0.98 -22.92
CA LYS A 19 6.70 0.36 -21.64
C LYS A 19 6.12 1.48 -20.79
N ASN A 20 4.80 1.52 -20.66
CA ASN A 20 4.17 2.20 -19.55
C ASN A 20 4.63 1.43 -18.30
N GLU A 21 5.81 1.76 -17.77
CA GLU A 21 6.27 1.23 -16.50
C GLU A 21 5.28 1.69 -15.45
N GLN A 22 4.55 0.73 -14.88
CA GLN A 22 3.64 0.98 -13.78
C GLN A 22 4.47 1.53 -12.62
N ASP A 23 4.08 2.71 -12.12
CA ASP A 23 4.77 3.36 -11.01
C ASP A 23 4.74 2.44 -9.78
N PRO A 24 5.90 1.96 -9.29
CA PRO A 24 5.98 1.00 -8.19
C PRO A 24 5.48 1.58 -6.86
N PHE A 25 5.33 2.90 -6.75
CA PHE A 25 4.85 3.59 -5.56
C PHE A 25 3.41 4.11 -5.70
N LYS A 26 2.71 3.81 -6.79
CA LYS A 26 1.31 4.23 -6.95
C LYS A 26 0.37 3.33 -6.17
N ILE A 27 -0.58 3.93 -5.47
CA ILE A 27 -1.70 3.23 -4.81
C ILE A 27 -2.98 3.53 -5.58
N GLU A 28 -3.68 2.46 -5.94
CA GLU A 28 -5.01 2.48 -6.55
C GLU A 28 -5.89 1.43 -5.84
N LYS A 29 -7.20 1.45 -6.11
CA LYS A 29 -8.16 0.59 -5.40
C LYS A 29 -7.79 -0.90 -5.43
N GLN A 30 -7.32 -1.38 -6.57
CA GLN A 30 -7.03 -2.80 -6.82
C GLN A 30 -5.54 -3.11 -6.99
N ASN A 31 -4.67 -2.11 -6.79
CA ASN A 31 -3.23 -2.33 -6.92
C ASN A 31 -2.39 -1.38 -6.05
N VAL A 32 -1.28 -1.91 -5.56
CA VAL A 32 -0.24 -1.15 -4.85
C VAL A 32 1.08 -1.43 -5.54
N GLY A 33 1.58 -0.45 -6.29
CA GLY A 33 2.67 -0.68 -7.24
C GLY A 33 2.28 -1.80 -8.20
N LEU A 34 3.08 -2.87 -8.21
CA LEU A 34 2.87 -4.07 -9.02
C LEU A 34 2.00 -5.15 -8.35
N LEU A 35 1.62 -4.97 -7.07
CA LEU A 35 0.73 -5.90 -6.37
C LEU A 35 -0.71 -5.69 -6.79
N THR A 36 -1.48 -6.77 -6.90
CA THR A 36 -2.93 -6.78 -7.17
C THR A 36 -3.64 -7.77 -6.24
N ASP A 37 -4.97 -7.73 -6.20
CA ASP A 37 -5.82 -8.71 -5.50
C ASP A 37 -5.66 -10.16 -5.95
N SER A 38 -5.07 -10.37 -7.14
CA SER A 38 -4.76 -11.69 -7.69
C SER A 38 -3.32 -12.16 -7.43
N THR A 39 -2.46 -11.29 -6.90
CA THR A 39 -1.04 -11.58 -6.69
C THR A 39 -0.88 -12.68 -5.65
N LYS A 40 -0.16 -13.76 -6.01
CA LYS A 40 0.12 -14.87 -5.09
C LYS A 40 1.42 -14.68 -4.36
N VAL A 41 1.53 -15.29 -3.18
CA VAL A 41 2.76 -15.26 -2.36
C VAL A 41 4.00 -15.71 -3.15
N LYS A 42 3.88 -16.73 -4.01
CA LYS A 42 4.99 -17.22 -4.85
C LYS A 42 5.50 -16.19 -5.88
N ASP A 43 4.64 -15.27 -6.31
CA ASP A 43 4.96 -14.27 -7.35
C ASP A 43 5.77 -13.10 -6.78
N LEU A 44 5.78 -12.94 -5.44
CA LEU A 44 6.50 -11.87 -4.75
C LEU A 44 7.99 -11.86 -5.07
N LYS A 45 8.64 -13.03 -5.23
CA LYS A 45 10.06 -13.12 -5.60
C LYS A 45 10.36 -12.48 -6.96
N THR A 46 9.40 -12.48 -7.87
CA THR A 46 9.54 -11.86 -9.18
C THR A 46 9.19 -10.37 -9.12
N ILE A 47 8.12 -10.01 -8.41
CA ILE A 47 7.68 -8.61 -8.25
C ILE A 47 8.74 -7.77 -7.54
N PHE A 48 9.31 -8.33 -6.46
CA PHE A 48 10.29 -7.71 -5.59
C PHE A 48 11.70 -8.27 -5.84
N ALA A 49 12.05 -8.56 -7.10
CA ALA A 49 13.34 -9.17 -7.44
C ALA A 49 14.56 -8.32 -7.05
N ASN A 50 14.36 -7.01 -6.85
CA ASN A 50 15.38 -6.07 -6.40
C ASN A 50 15.28 -5.75 -4.91
N ASP A 51 14.34 -6.33 -4.19
CA ASP A 51 14.06 -6.01 -2.79
C ASP A 51 14.28 -7.24 -1.91
N SER A 52 14.37 -7.01 -0.61
CA SER A 52 14.51 -8.06 0.38
C SER A 52 13.15 -8.45 0.92
N ILE A 53 12.81 -9.74 0.84
CA ILE A 53 11.56 -10.29 1.35
C ILE A 53 11.88 -11.06 2.63
N SER A 54 11.37 -10.59 3.77
CA SER A 54 11.40 -11.35 5.01
C SER A 54 10.10 -12.13 5.14
N LYS A 55 10.19 -13.45 5.07
CA LYS A 55 9.07 -14.34 5.37
C LYS A 55 9.20 -14.77 6.82
N PHE A 56 8.08 -14.79 7.56
CA PHE A 56 8.02 -15.55 8.80
C PHE A 56 8.19 -17.03 8.46
N GLU A 57 9.39 -17.57 8.69
CA GLU A 57 9.60 -19.01 8.72
C GLU A 57 9.15 -19.47 10.11
N SER A 58 8.06 -20.20 10.17
CA SER A 58 7.54 -20.82 11.39
C SER A 58 8.54 -21.85 11.91
N GLY A 59 9.55 -21.41 12.64
CA GLY A 59 10.36 -22.25 13.51
C GLY A 59 9.86 -22.03 14.93
N GLU A 60 9.29 -23.09 15.55
CA GLU A 60 9.05 -23.39 16.98
C GLU A 60 8.81 -22.28 18.03
N ASP A 61 8.61 -21.01 17.65
CA ASP A 61 8.38 -19.93 18.57
C ASP A 61 6.88 -19.68 18.69
N PHE A 62 6.34 -20.10 19.82
CA PHE A 62 4.98 -19.88 20.31
C PHE A 62 4.66 -18.39 20.61
N SER A 63 5.18 -17.46 19.81
CA SER A 63 4.80 -16.05 19.84
C SER A 63 3.66 -15.84 18.84
N GLY A 64 2.43 -15.79 19.35
CA GLY A 64 1.18 -15.94 18.60
C GLY A 64 0.78 -14.83 17.62
N ASP A 65 1.70 -13.99 17.13
CA ASP A 65 1.42 -12.90 16.19
C ASP A 65 2.74 -12.64 15.42
N ILE A 66 2.92 -12.86 14.12
CA ILE A 66 2.19 -12.28 12.98
C ILE A 66 2.50 -13.07 11.69
N ASN A 67 1.46 -13.50 10.99
CA ASN A 67 1.51 -14.24 9.73
C ASN A 67 1.71 -13.33 8.51
N THR A 68 2.65 -12.40 8.60
CA THR A 68 2.86 -11.36 7.60
C THR A 68 4.17 -11.54 6.85
N ILE A 69 4.25 -10.97 5.65
CA ILE A 69 5.45 -10.94 4.82
C ILE A 69 5.93 -9.50 4.75
N GLU A 70 7.17 -9.24 5.15
CA GLU A 70 7.71 -7.89 5.15
C GLU A 70 8.60 -7.66 3.92
N ILE A 71 8.40 -6.52 3.25
CA ILE A 71 9.16 -6.12 2.07
C ILE A 71 10.07 -4.96 2.46
N PHE A 72 11.35 -5.04 2.10
CA PHE A 72 12.36 -4.03 2.38
C PHE A 72 13.12 -3.66 1.11
N GLU A 73 13.49 -2.39 0.95
CA GLU A 73 14.44 -2.03 -0.10
C GLU A 73 15.85 -2.52 0.24
N LYS A 74 16.76 -2.57 -0.75
CA LYS A 74 18.16 -3.02 -0.55
C LYS A 74 18.90 -2.32 0.60
N GLY A 75 18.51 -1.09 0.94
CA GLY A 75 19.05 -0.32 2.07
C GLY A 75 18.51 -0.71 3.45
N GLY A 76 17.60 -1.70 3.53
CA GLY A 76 17.01 -2.19 4.79
C GLY A 76 15.78 -1.39 5.26
N LYS A 77 15.32 -0.39 4.51
CA LYS A 77 14.10 0.34 4.84
C LYS A 77 12.87 -0.49 4.50
N LYS A 78 11.95 -0.62 5.46
CA LYS A 78 10.68 -1.34 5.29
C LYS A 78 9.75 -0.56 4.34
N LEU A 79 9.26 -1.24 3.31
CA LEU A 79 8.35 -0.70 2.30
C LEU A 79 6.89 -1.01 2.63
N LEU A 80 6.59 -2.30 2.78
CA LEU A 80 5.25 -2.86 2.90
C LEU A 80 5.24 -4.01 3.91
N VAL A 81 4.07 -4.24 4.51
CA VAL A 81 3.78 -5.49 5.24
C VAL A 81 2.56 -6.13 4.58
N LEU A 82 2.73 -7.34 4.07
CA LEU A 82 1.72 -8.06 3.30
C LEU A 82 1.07 -9.14 4.16
N THR A 83 -0.24 -9.26 4.05
CA THR A 83 -1.03 -10.29 4.72
C THR A 83 -1.62 -11.21 3.65
N PRO A 84 -1.20 -12.48 3.56
CA PRO A 84 -1.85 -13.45 2.70
C PRO A 84 -3.20 -13.88 3.29
N GLU A 85 -4.13 -14.29 2.44
CA GLU A 85 -5.43 -14.84 2.86
C GLU A 85 -5.25 -16.15 3.67
N ARG A 86 -4.30 -16.99 3.25
CA ARG A 86 -3.95 -18.26 3.90
C ARG A 86 -2.46 -18.34 4.18
N ILE A 87 -2.17 -18.61 5.44
CA ILE A 87 -0.83 -18.66 5.99
C ILE A 87 -0.11 -19.91 5.47
N LEU A 88 1.21 -19.82 5.27
CA LEU A 88 2.08 -20.90 4.79
C LEU A 88 1.70 -21.48 3.41
N ASP A 89 0.81 -20.84 2.65
CA ASP A 89 0.47 -21.27 1.28
C ASP A 89 1.02 -20.30 0.22
N SER A 90 1.94 -20.81 -0.60
CA SER A 90 2.55 -20.05 -1.70
C SER A 90 1.57 -19.63 -2.82
N THR A 91 0.44 -20.32 -2.92
CA THR A 91 -0.64 -20.07 -3.89
C THR A 91 -1.72 -19.14 -3.36
N SER A 92 -1.69 -18.83 -2.05
CA SER A 92 -2.58 -17.84 -1.45
C SER A 92 -2.36 -16.47 -2.07
N VAL A 93 -3.45 -15.75 -2.28
CA VAL A 93 -3.43 -14.37 -2.72
C VAL A 93 -3.13 -13.42 -1.56
N ILE A 94 -2.54 -12.28 -1.87
CA ILE A 94 -2.38 -11.19 -0.91
C ILE A 94 -3.75 -10.55 -0.68
N GLN A 95 -4.17 -10.49 0.58
CA GLN A 95 -5.44 -9.88 0.99
C GLN A 95 -5.23 -8.48 1.55
N GLY A 96 -4.13 -8.26 2.27
CA GLY A 96 -3.86 -6.99 2.93
C GLY A 96 -2.48 -6.45 2.58
N VAL A 97 -2.40 -5.14 2.37
CA VAL A 97 -1.15 -4.41 2.13
C VAL A 97 -1.08 -3.23 3.08
N GLN A 98 -0.23 -3.31 4.11
CA GLN A 98 0.12 -2.18 4.95
C GLN A 98 1.17 -1.32 4.26
N ILE A 99 0.88 -0.02 4.15
CA ILE A 99 1.82 0.95 3.59
C ILE A 99 2.70 1.51 4.71
N VAL A 100 4.02 1.38 4.56
CA VAL A 100 4.99 1.89 5.54
C VAL A 100 5.81 3.04 4.96
N ASP A 101 6.28 2.91 3.72
CA ASP A 101 7.12 3.92 3.07
C ASP A 101 6.28 5.09 2.52
N SER A 102 6.73 6.32 2.77
CA SER A 102 6.05 7.56 2.38
C SER A 102 6.10 7.89 0.89
N ARG A 103 6.90 7.17 0.10
CA ARG A 103 6.88 7.29 -1.37
C ARG A 103 5.57 6.78 -1.95
N PHE A 104 4.91 5.84 -1.28
CA PHE A 104 3.63 5.31 -1.75
C PHE A 104 2.53 6.36 -1.65
N LYS A 105 1.86 6.62 -2.78
CA LYS A 105 0.86 7.69 -2.89
C LYS A 105 -0.32 7.28 -3.75
N THR A 106 -1.50 7.72 -3.35
CA THR A 106 -2.70 7.63 -4.19
C THR A 106 -2.66 8.66 -5.32
N ASP A 107 -3.54 8.52 -6.29
CA ASP A 107 -3.82 9.52 -7.33
C ASP A 107 -4.16 10.91 -6.77
N LYS A 108 -4.78 10.95 -5.58
CA LYS A 108 -5.07 12.18 -4.83
C LYS A 108 -3.98 12.58 -3.82
N ASN A 109 -2.75 12.08 -4.00
CA ASN A 109 -1.57 12.38 -3.17
C ASN A 109 -1.67 11.97 -1.68
N ILE A 110 -2.55 11.04 -1.31
CA ILE A 110 -2.60 10.53 0.07
C ILE A 110 -1.48 9.53 0.32
N SER A 111 -0.78 9.69 1.44
CA SER A 111 0.37 8.87 1.86
C SER A 111 0.40 8.68 3.37
N THR A 112 1.43 8.00 3.90
CA THR A 112 1.66 7.87 5.35
C THR A 112 1.98 9.21 6.03
N LEU A 113 2.29 10.27 5.27
CA LEU A 113 2.53 11.61 5.80
C LEU A 113 1.27 12.48 5.88
N SER A 114 0.16 12.02 5.32
CA SER A 114 -1.10 12.75 5.27
C SER A 114 -1.76 12.86 6.65
N THR A 115 -2.54 13.92 6.84
CA THR A 115 -3.37 14.10 8.03
C THR A 115 -4.81 13.65 7.81
N PHE A 116 -5.61 13.66 8.88
CA PHE A 116 -7.05 13.44 8.79
C PHE A 116 -7.73 14.37 7.77
N LYS A 117 -7.39 15.66 7.81
CA LYS A 117 -7.94 16.66 6.89
C LYS A 117 -7.67 16.32 5.42
N ASP A 118 -6.45 15.89 5.11
CA ASP A 118 -6.07 15.53 3.74
C ASP A 118 -6.96 14.38 3.23
N ILE A 119 -7.17 13.35 4.07
CA ILE A 119 -8.01 12.20 3.74
C ILE A 119 -9.47 12.64 3.55
N ALA A 120 -10.03 13.38 4.51
CA ALA A 120 -11.42 13.83 4.48
C ALA A 120 -11.71 14.78 3.30
N SER A 121 -10.71 15.54 2.86
CA SER A 121 -10.81 16.43 1.70
C SER A 121 -10.69 15.68 0.37
N ALA A 122 -9.92 14.58 0.34
CA ALA A 122 -9.67 13.80 -0.87
C ALA A 122 -10.73 12.71 -1.13
N TYR A 123 -11.29 12.12 -0.07
CA TYR A 123 -12.17 10.96 -0.16
C TYR A 123 -13.37 11.05 0.77
N LYS A 124 -14.48 10.44 0.36
CA LYS A 124 -15.64 10.25 1.22
C LYS A 124 -15.36 9.18 2.28
N ILE A 125 -15.38 9.57 3.54
CA ILE A 125 -15.26 8.65 4.67
C ILE A 125 -16.50 7.74 4.70
N SER A 126 -16.26 6.43 4.73
CA SER A 126 -17.30 5.40 4.69
C SER A 126 -17.69 4.94 6.09
N LYS A 127 -16.71 4.85 7.00
CA LYS A 127 -16.92 4.43 8.38
C LYS A 127 -15.79 4.95 9.28
N ILE A 128 -16.13 5.27 10.52
CA ILE A 128 -15.17 5.54 11.58
C ILE A 128 -15.40 4.50 12.68
N SER A 129 -14.35 3.76 13.05
CA SER A 129 -14.41 2.72 14.09
C SER A 129 -13.52 3.10 15.27
N ASN A 130 -14.08 3.08 16.47
CA ASN A 130 -13.37 3.34 17.72
C ASN A 130 -12.73 2.03 18.22
N LEU A 131 -11.40 1.90 18.08
CA LEU A 131 -10.64 0.75 18.55
C LEU A 131 -9.98 1.05 19.90
N ILE A 132 -9.30 0.07 20.50
CA ILE A 132 -8.67 0.23 21.82
C ILE A 132 -7.67 1.40 21.81
N ASN A 133 -6.74 1.43 20.85
CA ASN A 133 -5.63 2.38 20.81
C ASN A 133 -5.70 3.38 19.64
N SER A 134 -6.64 3.20 18.72
CA SER A 134 -6.75 3.99 17.50
C SER A 134 -8.19 4.23 17.09
N VAL A 135 -8.38 5.22 16.24
CA VAL A 135 -9.58 5.35 15.42
C VAL A 135 -9.24 4.91 14.01
N LEU A 136 -10.06 4.02 13.45
CA LEU A 136 -9.89 3.48 12.11
C LEU A 136 -10.89 4.14 11.16
N ILE A 137 -10.38 4.85 10.16
CA ILE A 137 -11.16 5.55 9.15
C ILE A 137 -11.14 4.71 7.88
N THR A 138 -12.30 4.24 7.43
CA THR A 138 -12.44 3.42 6.23
C THR A 138 -12.91 4.25 5.05
N VAL A 139 -12.26 4.05 3.89
CA VAL A 139 -12.59 4.67 2.61
C VAL A 139 -12.82 3.57 1.57
N ASN A 140 -14.08 3.29 1.24
CA ASN A 140 -14.47 2.22 0.32
C ASN A 140 -14.06 2.49 -1.14
N GLU A 141 -13.85 3.76 -1.52
CA GLU A 141 -13.38 4.13 -2.86
C GLU A 141 -12.00 3.54 -3.15
N LEU A 142 -11.13 3.46 -2.13
CA LEU A 142 -9.76 2.92 -2.23
C LEU A 142 -9.60 1.53 -1.62
N ASN A 143 -10.66 0.97 -1.02
CA ASN A 143 -10.54 -0.16 -0.10
C ASN A 143 -9.48 0.08 1.01
N ALA A 144 -9.36 1.32 1.47
CA ALA A 144 -8.34 1.74 2.40
C ALA A 144 -8.90 1.88 3.83
N SER A 145 -8.07 1.57 4.83
CA SER A 145 -8.34 1.87 6.23
C SER A 145 -7.14 2.57 6.87
N PHE A 146 -7.36 3.80 7.35
CA PHE A 146 -6.35 4.66 7.96
C PHE A 146 -6.49 4.63 9.48
N ALA A 147 -5.40 4.30 10.18
CA ALA A 147 -5.37 4.31 11.63
C ALA A 147 -4.78 5.62 12.15
N ILE A 148 -5.53 6.30 13.02
CA ILE A 148 -5.07 7.47 13.78
C ILE A 148 -4.95 7.06 15.24
N ASP A 149 -3.81 7.35 15.86
CA ASP A 149 -3.60 7.03 17.27
C ASP A 149 -4.55 7.86 18.15
N LYS A 150 -5.14 7.26 19.18
CA LYS A 150 -6.05 7.98 20.10
C LYS A 150 -5.36 9.15 20.81
N LYS A 151 -4.03 9.16 20.89
CA LYS A 151 -3.26 10.30 21.40
C LYS A 151 -3.47 11.59 20.60
N GLU A 152 -3.87 11.49 19.33
CA GLU A 152 -4.20 12.63 18.46
C GLU A 152 -5.59 13.22 18.78
N LEU A 153 -6.47 12.49 19.48
CA LEU A 153 -7.84 12.93 19.79
C LEU A 153 -7.90 13.75 21.08
N PRO A 154 -8.97 14.53 21.31
CA PRO A 154 -9.26 15.13 22.61
C PRO A 154 -9.33 14.10 23.74
N ALA A 155 -8.81 14.45 24.93
CA ALA A 155 -8.61 13.51 26.04
C ALA A 155 -9.91 12.79 26.49
N ASN A 156 -11.05 13.47 26.42
CA ASN A 156 -12.36 12.94 26.78
C ASN A 156 -12.87 11.83 25.83
N LEU A 157 -12.30 11.71 24.63
CA LEU A 157 -12.70 10.72 23.62
C LEU A 157 -11.80 9.48 23.59
N ARG A 158 -10.71 9.46 24.38
CA ARG A 158 -9.68 8.42 24.28
C ARG A 158 -10.06 7.11 24.97
N PHE A 159 -10.81 7.17 26.07
CA PHE A 159 -10.96 6.00 26.96
C PHE A 159 -12.30 5.27 26.81
N ASP A 160 -13.34 5.96 26.33
CA ASP A 160 -14.64 5.33 26.10
C ASP A 160 -14.67 4.64 24.72
N MET A 161 -14.78 3.31 24.72
CA MET A 161 -14.89 2.50 23.49
C MET A 161 -16.31 2.42 22.95
N LYS A 162 -17.34 2.74 23.75
CA LYS A 162 -18.74 2.75 23.33
C LYS A 162 -19.11 4.07 22.67
N LEU A 163 -18.31 5.11 22.90
CA LEU A 163 -18.46 6.40 22.28
C LEU A 163 -18.35 6.28 20.76
N GLN A 164 -19.35 6.81 20.06
CA GLN A 164 -19.33 6.98 18.62
C GLN A 164 -18.45 8.20 18.28
N ILE A 165 -17.38 7.94 17.52
CA ILE A 165 -16.50 9.00 17.01
C ILE A 165 -17.02 9.44 15.65
N GLU A 166 -17.15 10.75 15.47
CA GLU A 166 -17.58 11.39 14.24
C GLU A 166 -16.40 12.16 13.63
N GLU A 167 -16.50 12.55 12.36
CA GLU A 167 -15.43 13.29 11.67
C GLU A 167 -15.03 14.58 12.41
N THR A 168 -16.01 15.31 12.95
CA THR A 168 -15.82 16.55 13.70
C THR A 168 -15.04 16.38 15.01
N HIS A 169 -14.96 15.15 15.53
CA HIS A 169 -14.22 14.83 16.74
C HIS A 169 -12.73 14.60 16.49
N ILE A 170 -12.32 14.40 15.24
CA ILE A 170 -10.95 14.11 14.85
C ILE A 170 -10.28 15.43 14.42
N PRO A 171 -9.20 15.87 15.08
CA PRO A 171 -8.50 17.09 14.68
C PRO A 171 -7.97 17.02 13.24
N ASP A 172 -8.10 18.10 12.49
CA ASP A 172 -7.60 18.23 11.11
C ASP A 172 -6.13 17.80 10.93
N ASN A 173 -5.30 18.12 11.93
CA ASN A 173 -3.86 17.86 11.91
C ASN A 173 -3.48 16.47 12.47
N ALA A 174 -4.45 15.66 12.88
CA ALA A 174 -4.21 14.32 13.40
C ALA A 174 -3.48 13.47 12.35
N LYS A 175 -2.33 12.92 12.73
CA LYS A 175 -1.46 12.18 11.82
C LYS A 175 -1.92 10.73 11.65
N VAL A 176 -1.82 10.23 10.42
CA VAL A 176 -1.97 8.81 10.15
C VAL A 176 -0.77 8.06 10.75
N LYS A 177 -1.06 7.04 11.56
CA LYS A 177 -0.04 6.15 12.11
C LYS A 177 0.43 5.13 11.09
N TYR A 178 -0.53 4.53 10.40
CA TYR A 178 -0.37 3.60 9.27
C TYR A 178 -1.71 3.46 8.57
N PHE A 179 -1.70 2.93 7.36
CA PHE A 179 -2.94 2.54 6.68
C PHE A 179 -2.73 1.28 5.84
N PHE A 180 -3.84 0.63 5.54
CA PHE A 180 -3.87 -0.62 4.79
C PHE A 180 -4.78 -0.47 3.58
N ILE A 181 -4.42 -1.14 2.49
CA ILE A 181 -5.34 -1.53 1.43
C ILE A 181 -5.76 -2.97 1.69
N ILE A 182 -7.05 -3.26 1.65
CA ILE A 182 -7.60 -4.59 1.91
C ILE A 182 -8.47 -5.00 0.73
N TRP A 183 -8.16 -6.12 0.08
CA TRP A 183 -8.92 -6.66 -1.04
C TRP A 183 -9.89 -7.75 -0.60
#